data_AF-K9T390-F1
#
_entry.id   AF-K9T390-F1
#
_cell.length_a   1.000
_cell.length_b   1.000
_cell.length_c   1.000
_cell.angle_alpha   90.00
_cell.angle_beta   90.00
_cell.angle_gamma   90.00
#
_symmetry.space_group_name_H-M   'P 1'
#
loop_
_entity.id
_entity.type
_entity.pdbx_description
1 polymer ?
#
loop_
_entity_poly.entity_id
_entity_poly.type
_entity_poly.pdbx_seq_one_letter_code
_entity_poly.pdbx_strand_id
1 'polypeptide(L)'
;MKRPFFQFSPSFSSVVLIGTLWALLTVYLALAFGMPMPGDKVPRWYSIVSYILEEGAFLGAGWLCLRNWRLPQIISDRNVWLFLGLGTLLYLMATLIFMYWEIGLERAPNVSLADPFYMVSYLLLLWGMFLALKSRGLHLRAWQWVVLAAVAASAIGFGWQIATPYDDDSATLEQIFIASTATLNNSDWSILASVTGKEVPDWVLGIEKTLEPSIVILSWLYIVYDVLLLIMAATLLLNFWGGRFSRTWTLIASAALLLYIADMHFAYVATRTDYETNSIIDTFWTLSAIFFGVGAAWEYEISTRSRRRRS
;
A
#
# COMPACT_ATOMS: atom_id res chain seq x y z
N MET A 1 -35.61 17.65 -13.12
CA MET A 1 -34.87 16.41 -12.74
C MET A 1 -33.51 16.43 -13.43
N LYS A 2 -32.44 16.80 -12.72
CA LYS A 2 -31.08 16.69 -13.28
C LYS A 2 -30.68 15.22 -13.26
N ARG A 3 -30.53 14.58 -14.42
CA ARG A 3 -29.95 13.23 -14.52
C ARG A 3 -28.52 13.30 -13.99
N PRO A 4 -28.12 12.50 -12.99
CA PRO A 4 -26.75 12.55 -12.48
C PRO A 4 -25.76 12.08 -13.55
N PHE A 5 -24.63 12.77 -13.63
CA PHE A 5 -23.61 12.72 -14.69
C PHE A 5 -22.78 11.42 -14.75
N PHE A 6 -23.18 10.36 -14.06
CA PHE A 6 -22.56 9.02 -14.12
C PHE A 6 -23.64 7.97 -14.34
N GLN A 7 -23.98 7.72 -15.60
CA GLN A 7 -24.91 6.66 -16.00
C GLN A 7 -24.25 5.26 -16.00
N PHE A 8 -22.93 5.20 -15.81
CA PHE A 8 -22.16 3.97 -15.81
C PHE A 8 -21.68 3.64 -14.39
N SER A 9 -22.47 2.88 -13.64
CA SER A 9 -22.00 2.18 -12.44
C SER A 9 -21.90 0.69 -12.79
N PRO A 10 -20.70 0.09 -12.80
CA PRO A 10 -20.56 -1.33 -13.08
C PRO A 10 -21.34 -2.14 -12.03
N SER A 11 -21.95 -3.23 -12.48
CA SER A 11 -22.63 -4.15 -11.57
C SER A 11 -21.62 -4.77 -10.60
N PHE A 12 -22.06 -5.17 -9.40
CA PHE A 12 -21.19 -5.86 -8.45
C PHE A 12 -20.53 -7.09 -9.08
N SER A 13 -21.30 -7.92 -9.79
CA SER A 13 -20.78 -9.09 -10.49
C SER A 13 -19.69 -8.75 -11.52
N SER A 14 -19.85 -7.62 -12.23
CA SER A 14 -18.83 -7.15 -13.17
C SER A 14 -17.55 -6.74 -12.45
N VAL A 15 -17.65 -6.03 -11.32
CA VAL A 15 -16.48 -5.64 -10.52
C VAL A 15 -15.75 -6.86 -9.98
N VAL A 16 -16.48 -7.86 -9.46
CA VAL A 16 -15.88 -9.10 -8.96
C VAL A 16 -15.22 -9.88 -10.08
N LEU A 17 -15.87 -10.02 -11.24
CA LEU A 17 -15.29 -10.75 -12.38
C LEU A 17 -14.02 -10.07 -12.88
N ILE A 18 -14.07 -8.75 -13.12
CA ILE A 18 -12.91 -7.97 -13.56
C ILE A 18 -11.79 -8.05 -12.54
N GLY A 19 -12.09 -7.84 -11.25
CA GLY A 19 -11.11 -7.92 -10.17
C GLY A 19 -10.48 -9.31 -10.04
N THR A 20 -11.26 -10.38 -10.20
CA THR A 20 -10.74 -11.75 -10.18
C THR A 20 -9.82 -12.02 -11.35
N LEU A 21 -10.21 -11.62 -12.57
CA LEU A 21 -9.37 -11.76 -13.76
C LEU A 21 -8.08 -10.93 -13.64
N TRP A 22 -8.17 -9.72 -13.08
CA TRP A 22 -7.02 -8.84 -12.83
C TRP A 22 -6.05 -9.46 -11.81
N ALA A 23 -6.58 -10.00 -10.71
CA ALA A 23 -5.79 -10.71 -9.70
C ALA A 23 -5.09 -11.94 -10.29
N LEU A 24 -5.81 -12.77 -11.06
CA LEU A 24 -5.24 -13.96 -11.70
C LEU A 24 -4.14 -13.59 -12.69
N LEU A 25 -4.34 -12.53 -13.49
CA LEU A 25 -3.31 -12.03 -14.41
C LEU A 25 -2.07 -11.55 -13.65
N THR A 26 -2.26 -10.79 -12.58
CA THR A 26 -1.17 -10.25 -11.75
C THR A 26 -0.34 -11.37 -11.12
N VAL A 27 -1.02 -12.35 -10.49
CA VAL A 27 -0.36 -13.51 -9.88
C VAL A 27 0.33 -14.38 -10.93
N TYR A 28 -0.31 -14.59 -12.09
CA TYR A 28 0.29 -15.36 -13.19
C TYR A 28 1.60 -14.71 -13.67
N LEU A 29 1.59 -13.40 -13.91
CA LEU A 29 2.79 -12.69 -14.37
C LEU A 29 3.89 -12.71 -13.32
N ALA A 30 3.54 -12.56 -12.04
CA ALA A 30 4.53 -12.65 -10.96
C ALA A 30 5.14 -14.04 -10.81
N LEU A 31 4.34 -15.10 -10.96
CA LEU A 31 4.85 -16.48 -10.96
C LEU A 31 5.74 -16.76 -12.17
N ALA A 32 5.39 -16.21 -13.33
CA ALA A 32 6.11 -16.46 -14.58
C ALA A 32 7.39 -15.63 -14.73
N PHE A 33 7.43 -14.40 -14.18
CA PHE A 33 8.48 -13.42 -14.48
C PHE A 33 9.04 -12.68 -13.25
N GLY A 34 8.42 -12.82 -12.07
CA GLY A 34 8.84 -12.16 -10.83
C GLY A 34 9.79 -12.98 -9.95
N MET A 35 10.24 -14.14 -10.42
CA MET A 35 11.26 -14.98 -9.75
C MET A 35 12.42 -15.25 -10.71
N PRO A 36 13.33 -14.28 -10.92
CA PRO A 36 14.50 -14.51 -11.74
C PRO A 36 15.45 -15.52 -11.08
N MET A 37 16.32 -16.15 -11.88
CA MET A 37 17.35 -17.05 -11.36
C MET A 37 18.37 -16.25 -10.52
N PRO A 38 19.02 -16.86 -9.51
CA PRO A 38 20.02 -16.15 -8.69
C PRO A 38 21.09 -15.46 -9.54
N GLY A 39 21.14 -14.13 -9.49
CA GLY A 39 22.07 -13.29 -10.25
C GLY A 39 21.49 -12.61 -11.50
N ASP A 40 20.28 -12.96 -11.92
CA ASP A 40 19.55 -12.28 -13.00
C ASP A 40 18.61 -11.22 -12.44
N LYS A 41 18.58 -10.04 -13.08
CA LYS A 41 17.61 -8.99 -12.72
C LYS A 41 16.23 -9.29 -13.32
N VAL A 42 15.19 -8.89 -12.59
CA VAL A 42 13.82 -8.88 -13.07
C VAL A 42 13.72 -8.12 -14.42
N PRO A 43 13.04 -8.66 -15.45
CA PRO A 43 12.92 -7.98 -16.74
C PRO A 43 12.20 -6.62 -16.62
N ARG A 44 12.80 -5.55 -17.15
CA ARG A 44 12.25 -4.18 -17.09
C ARG A 44 10.80 -4.06 -17.58
N TRP A 45 10.45 -4.78 -18.65
CA TRP A 45 9.09 -4.74 -19.19
C TRP A 45 8.06 -5.29 -18.20
N TYR A 46 8.45 -6.31 -17.42
CA TYR A 46 7.57 -6.91 -16.42
C TYR A 46 7.39 -5.96 -15.25
N SER A 47 8.44 -5.29 -14.77
CA SER A 47 8.31 -4.21 -13.78
C SER A 47 7.32 -3.13 -14.23
N ILE A 48 7.41 -2.66 -15.47
CA ILE A 48 6.47 -1.66 -16.02
C ILE A 48 5.03 -2.21 -16.01
N VAL A 49 4.83 -3.46 -16.44
CA VAL A 49 3.49 -4.08 -16.47
C VAL A 49 2.94 -4.26 -15.05
N SER A 50 3.76 -4.67 -14.08
CA SER A 50 3.36 -4.82 -12.68
C SER A 50 2.87 -3.49 -12.10
N TYR A 51 3.60 -2.40 -12.32
CA TYR A 51 3.13 -1.07 -11.96
C TYR A 51 1.80 -0.72 -12.63
N ILE A 52 1.64 -0.96 -13.94
CA ILE A 52 0.36 -0.69 -14.63
C ILE A 52 -0.80 -1.48 -14.01
N LEU A 53 -0.58 -2.73 -13.61
CA LEU A 53 -1.59 -3.56 -12.97
C LEU A 53 -1.95 -3.06 -11.57
N GLU A 54 -0.96 -2.69 -10.78
CA GLU A 54 -1.16 -2.11 -9.44
C GLU A 54 -1.93 -0.78 -9.52
N GLU A 55 -1.45 0.15 -10.35
CA GLU A 55 -2.02 1.49 -10.49
C GLU A 55 -3.42 1.43 -11.09
N GLY A 56 -3.65 0.54 -12.06
CA GLY A 56 -4.98 0.28 -12.60
C GLY A 56 -5.96 -0.21 -11.53
N ALA A 57 -5.50 -1.07 -10.61
CA ALA A 57 -6.32 -1.55 -9.51
C ALA A 57 -6.62 -0.44 -8.48
N PHE A 58 -5.62 0.36 -8.08
CA PHE A 58 -5.84 1.49 -7.16
C PHE A 58 -6.72 2.58 -7.76
N LEU A 59 -6.58 2.87 -9.05
CA LEU A 59 -7.45 3.79 -9.77
C LEU A 59 -8.90 3.31 -9.75
N GLY A 60 -9.12 2.02 -10.05
CA GLY A 60 -10.42 1.38 -10.00
C GLY A 60 -11.03 1.43 -8.59
N ALA A 61 -10.25 1.11 -7.57
CA ALA A 61 -10.65 1.17 -6.17
C ALA A 61 -11.06 2.59 -5.75
N GLY A 62 -10.19 3.56 -6.02
CA GLY A 62 -10.43 4.98 -5.71
C GLY A 62 -11.68 5.52 -6.41
N TRP A 63 -11.88 5.18 -7.68
CA TRP A 63 -13.09 5.56 -8.41
C TRP A 63 -14.37 4.97 -7.80
N LEU A 64 -14.36 3.69 -7.44
CA LEU A 64 -15.51 3.01 -6.81
C LEU A 64 -15.82 3.58 -5.41
N CYS A 65 -14.79 3.95 -4.64
CA CYS A 65 -14.94 4.65 -3.37
C CYS A 65 -15.54 6.06 -3.56
N LEU A 66 -15.03 6.85 -4.52
CA LEU A 66 -15.58 8.19 -4.78
C LEU A 66 -17.02 8.14 -5.33
N ARG A 67 -17.38 7.10 -6.08
CA ARG A 67 -18.77 6.82 -6.46
C ARG A 67 -19.66 6.69 -5.21
N ASN A 68 -19.19 5.93 -4.22
CA ASN A 68 -19.91 5.69 -2.98
C ASN A 68 -20.06 6.97 -2.13
N TRP A 69 -19.03 7.81 -2.06
CA TRP A 69 -19.09 9.12 -1.41
C TRP A 69 -20.20 10.03 -2.00
N ARG A 70 -20.36 10.02 -3.32
CA ARG A 70 -21.37 10.84 -4.01
C ARG A 70 -22.79 10.33 -3.83
N LEU A 71 -23.00 9.15 -3.24
CA LEU A 71 -24.32 8.57 -3.04
C LEU A 71 -24.89 9.01 -1.68
N PRO A 72 -25.93 9.88 -1.62
CA PRO A 72 -26.43 10.43 -0.35
C PRO A 72 -27.11 9.41 0.58
N GLN A 73 -27.41 8.22 0.05
CA GLN A 73 -28.24 7.19 0.70
C GLN A 73 -27.43 5.90 0.93
N ILE A 74 -26.11 6.01 0.99
CA ILE A 74 -25.23 4.89 1.32
C ILE A 74 -25.41 4.49 2.80
N ILE A 75 -25.32 3.19 3.10
CA ILE A 75 -25.69 2.68 4.43
C ILE A 75 -24.61 2.99 5.49
N SER A 76 -23.35 2.92 5.10
CA SER A 76 -22.24 3.56 5.82
C SER A 76 -22.23 5.07 5.65
N ASP A 77 -21.52 5.82 6.50
CA ASP A 77 -21.29 7.25 6.28
C ASP A 77 -20.54 7.51 4.95
N ARG A 78 -21.02 8.48 4.15
CA ARG A 78 -20.39 8.88 2.88
C ARG A 78 -18.95 9.36 3.06
N ASN A 79 -18.64 9.94 4.22
CA ASN A 79 -17.31 10.45 4.51
C ASN A 79 -16.30 9.32 4.62
N VAL A 80 -16.70 8.13 5.07
CA VAL A 80 -15.83 6.94 5.09
C VAL A 80 -15.27 6.69 3.70
N TRP A 81 -16.14 6.67 2.68
CA TRP A 81 -15.74 6.41 1.30
C TRP A 81 -14.98 7.55 0.65
N LEU A 82 -15.18 8.79 1.11
CA LEU A 82 -14.36 9.92 0.68
C LEU A 82 -12.91 9.71 1.13
N PHE A 83 -12.71 9.42 2.42
CA PHE A 83 -11.38 9.24 2.99
C PHE A 83 -10.70 7.98 2.45
N LEU A 84 -11.41 6.85 2.34
CA LEU A 84 -10.87 5.65 1.68
C LEU A 84 -10.52 5.91 0.21
N GLY A 85 -11.38 6.60 -0.54
CA GLY A 85 -11.13 6.91 -1.94
C GLY A 85 -9.95 7.85 -2.15
N LEU A 86 -9.89 8.95 -1.38
CA LEU A 86 -8.76 9.87 -1.42
C LEU A 86 -7.46 9.19 -0.98
N GLY A 87 -7.49 8.36 0.07
CA GLY A 87 -6.35 7.57 0.51
C GLY A 87 -5.82 6.67 -0.62
N THR A 88 -6.68 5.87 -1.23
CA THR A 88 -6.28 4.99 -2.35
C THR A 88 -5.75 5.75 -3.57
N LEU A 89 -6.31 6.92 -3.90
CA LEU A 89 -5.83 7.73 -5.03
C LEU A 89 -4.52 8.44 -4.73
N LEU A 90 -4.29 8.80 -3.46
CA LEU A 90 -3.03 9.38 -3.04
C LEU A 90 -1.91 8.32 -2.96
N TYR A 91 -2.27 7.07 -2.61
CA TYR A 91 -1.37 5.92 -2.71
C TYR A 91 -0.93 5.72 -4.16
N LEU A 92 -1.89 5.68 -5.10
CA LEU A 92 -1.60 5.65 -6.55
C LEU A 92 -0.67 6.80 -6.97
N MET A 93 -0.93 8.02 -6.51
CA MET A 93 -0.06 9.15 -6.85
C MET A 93 1.37 8.94 -6.32
N ALA A 94 1.50 8.44 -5.09
CA ALA A 94 2.79 8.12 -4.50
C ALA A 94 3.52 7.03 -5.29
N THR A 95 2.83 5.95 -5.65
CA THR A 95 3.40 4.85 -6.44
C THR A 95 3.81 5.30 -7.85
N LEU A 96 3.06 6.21 -8.51
CA LEU A 96 3.48 6.78 -9.80
C LEU A 96 4.75 7.64 -9.67
N ILE A 97 4.89 8.39 -8.58
CA ILE A 97 6.11 9.15 -8.29
C ILE A 97 7.26 8.16 -8.04
N PHE A 98 7.03 7.12 -7.24
CA PHE A 98 8.04 6.12 -6.93
C PHE A 98 8.48 5.33 -8.18
N MET A 99 7.54 4.96 -9.06
CA MET A 99 7.82 4.33 -10.36
C MET A 99 8.73 5.19 -11.24
N TYR A 100 8.57 6.53 -11.22
CA TYR A 100 9.48 7.42 -11.92
C TYR A 100 10.90 7.39 -11.34
N TRP A 101 11.05 7.30 -10.02
CA TRP A 101 12.36 7.13 -9.39
C TRP A 101 12.98 5.78 -9.75
N GLU A 102 12.23 4.71 -9.61
CA GLU A 102 12.75 3.36 -9.79
C GLU A 102 13.01 3.04 -11.27
N ILE A 103 12.01 3.15 -12.13
CA ILE A 103 12.12 2.77 -13.55
C ILE A 103 12.64 3.93 -14.39
N GLY A 104 12.23 5.15 -14.05
CA GLY A 104 12.60 6.35 -14.79
C GLY A 104 14.04 6.79 -14.50
N LEU A 105 14.50 6.74 -13.24
CA LEU A 105 15.84 7.16 -12.86
C LEU A 105 16.78 5.99 -12.53
N GLU A 106 16.26 4.76 -12.44
CA GLU A 106 17.06 3.56 -12.10
C GLU A 106 17.74 3.73 -10.73
N ARG A 107 17.00 4.33 -9.78
CA ARG A 107 17.43 4.59 -8.40
C ARG A 107 16.48 3.94 -7.41
N ALA A 108 17.04 3.42 -6.32
CA ALA A 108 16.30 2.98 -5.14
C ALA A 108 16.74 3.83 -3.94
N PRO A 109 16.26 5.08 -3.80
CA PRO A 109 16.67 5.92 -2.68
C PRO A 109 15.95 5.49 -1.40
N ASN A 110 16.62 5.68 -0.25
CA ASN A 110 16.01 5.42 1.07
C ASN A 110 14.82 6.35 1.38
N VAL A 111 14.77 7.51 0.73
CA VAL A 111 13.68 8.49 0.79
C VAL A 111 13.48 9.14 -0.57
N SER A 112 12.24 9.45 -0.91
CA SER A 112 11.84 10.00 -2.19
C SER A 112 10.70 11.01 -2.04
N LEU A 113 10.38 11.69 -3.15
CA LEU A 113 9.22 12.59 -3.19
C LEU A 113 7.88 11.86 -2.95
N ALA A 114 7.84 10.52 -3.06
CA ALA A 114 6.63 9.74 -2.84
C ALA A 114 6.27 9.63 -1.35
N ASP A 115 7.24 9.69 -0.43
CA ASP A 115 7.01 9.40 1.00
C ASP A 115 5.93 10.28 1.63
N PRO A 116 5.90 11.61 1.45
CA PRO A 116 4.84 12.43 2.03
C PRO A 116 3.44 12.06 1.51
N PHE A 117 3.33 11.58 0.26
CA PHE A 117 2.07 11.15 -0.32
C PHE A 117 1.61 9.82 0.28
N TYR A 118 2.52 8.87 0.50
CA TYR A 118 2.23 7.63 1.24
C TYR A 118 1.77 7.93 2.68
N MET A 119 2.49 8.80 3.39
CA MET A 119 2.12 9.19 4.76
C MET A 119 0.70 9.74 4.85
N VAL A 120 0.34 10.67 3.96
CA VAL A 120 -1.00 11.24 3.94
C VAL A 120 -2.04 10.20 3.50
N SER A 121 -1.69 9.30 2.56
CA SER A 121 -2.57 8.20 2.15
C SER A 121 -2.95 7.33 3.35
N TYR A 122 -1.96 6.90 4.13
CA TYR A 122 -2.14 6.14 5.35
C TYR A 122 -3.08 6.83 6.35
N LEU A 123 -2.87 8.12 6.61
CA LEU A 123 -3.73 8.89 7.50
C LEU A 123 -5.19 8.92 7.01
N LEU A 124 -5.41 9.08 5.70
CA LEU A 124 -6.74 9.09 5.11
C LEU A 124 -7.40 7.70 5.20
N LEU A 125 -6.66 6.62 4.93
CA LEU A 125 -7.17 5.26 5.04
C LEU A 125 -7.57 4.93 6.48
N LEU A 126 -6.67 5.19 7.44
CA LEU A 126 -6.92 5.01 8.88
C LEU A 126 -8.13 5.82 9.33
N TRP A 127 -8.23 7.08 8.89
CA TRP A 127 -9.36 7.95 9.24
C TRP A 127 -10.68 7.43 8.66
N GLY A 128 -10.68 6.94 7.42
CA GLY A 128 -11.84 6.30 6.80
C GLY A 128 -12.32 5.09 7.60
N MET A 129 -11.40 4.21 7.99
CA MET A 129 -11.70 3.05 8.84
C MET A 129 -12.20 3.46 10.24
N PHE A 130 -11.63 4.52 10.82
CA PHE A 130 -12.07 5.06 12.11
C PHE A 130 -13.49 5.61 12.06
N LEU A 131 -13.84 6.37 11.01
CA LEU A 131 -15.21 6.84 10.82
C LEU A 131 -16.20 5.69 10.66
N ALA A 132 -15.80 4.59 10.02
CA ALA A 132 -16.63 3.39 9.90
C ALA A 132 -16.98 2.81 11.28
N LEU A 133 -15.99 2.71 12.18
CA LEU A 133 -16.19 2.25 13.55
C LEU A 133 -17.03 3.23 14.38
N LYS A 134 -16.70 4.53 14.32
CA LYS A 134 -17.41 5.58 15.06
C LYS A 134 -18.89 5.62 14.73
N SER A 135 -19.27 5.43 13.46
CA SER A 135 -20.65 5.48 13.02
C SER A 135 -21.55 4.37 13.58
N ARG A 136 -20.96 3.28 14.11
CA ARG A 136 -21.68 2.07 14.54
C ARG A 136 -21.47 1.70 16.01
N GLY A 137 -20.52 2.33 16.68
CA GLY A 137 -20.13 1.99 18.05
C GLY A 137 -19.29 0.72 18.12
N LEU A 138 -18.37 0.69 19.08
CA LEU A 138 -17.52 -0.47 19.36
C LEU A 138 -18.22 -1.36 20.40
N HIS A 139 -18.70 -2.52 19.97
CA HIS A 139 -19.34 -3.50 20.87
C HIS A 139 -18.49 -4.77 20.93
N LEU A 140 -17.25 -4.64 21.40
CA LEU A 140 -16.32 -5.75 21.52
C LEU A 140 -16.53 -6.48 22.86
N ARG A 141 -16.63 -7.81 22.79
CA ARG A 141 -16.60 -8.70 23.96
C ARG A 141 -15.19 -8.77 24.54
N ALA A 142 -15.05 -9.15 25.81
CA ALA A 142 -13.74 -9.25 26.48
C ALA A 142 -12.73 -10.13 25.71
N TRP A 143 -13.15 -11.27 25.16
CA TRP A 143 -12.25 -12.12 24.36
C TRP A 143 -11.81 -11.47 23.04
N GLN A 144 -12.64 -10.60 22.45
CA GLN A 144 -12.28 -9.87 21.22
C GLN A 144 -11.22 -8.82 21.50
N TRP A 145 -11.24 -8.21 22.70
CA TRP A 145 -10.14 -7.35 23.16
C TRP A 145 -8.83 -8.11 23.32
N VAL A 146 -8.87 -9.35 23.83
CA VAL A 146 -7.68 -10.21 23.93
C VAL A 146 -7.12 -10.52 22.53
N VAL A 147 -7.97 -10.85 21.56
CA VAL A 147 -7.55 -11.06 20.17
C VAL A 147 -6.94 -9.80 19.58
N LEU A 148 -7.57 -8.64 19.79
CA LEU A 148 -7.05 -7.37 19.30
C LEU A 148 -5.67 -7.03 19.90
N ALA A 149 -5.50 -7.26 21.21
CA ALA A 149 -4.22 -7.08 21.89
C ALA A 149 -3.14 -8.04 21.36
N ALA A 150 -3.50 -9.30 21.08
CA ALA A 150 -2.57 -10.27 20.50
C ALA A 150 -2.13 -9.87 19.08
N VAL A 151 -3.05 -9.39 18.24
CA VAL A 151 -2.74 -8.87 16.90
C VAL A 151 -1.81 -7.67 17.00
N ALA A 152 -2.13 -6.70 17.86
CA ALA A 152 -1.30 -5.51 18.07
C ALA A 152 0.12 -5.88 18.55
N ALA A 153 0.23 -6.76 19.54
CA ALA A 153 1.52 -7.21 20.06
C ALA A 153 2.36 -7.94 19.01
N SER A 154 1.72 -8.79 18.20
CA SER A 154 2.40 -9.52 17.12
C SER A 154 2.95 -8.56 16.06
N ALA A 155 2.15 -7.58 15.64
CA ALA A 155 2.55 -6.60 14.64
C ALA A 155 3.67 -5.68 15.14
N ILE A 156 3.59 -5.22 16.40
CA ILE A 156 4.65 -4.42 17.04
C ILE A 156 5.92 -5.24 17.15
N GLY A 157 5.84 -6.51 17.58
CA GLY A 157 6.99 -7.39 17.69
C GLY A 157 7.68 -7.62 16.33
N PHE A 158 6.89 -7.83 15.27
CA PHE A 158 7.42 -7.98 13.93
C PHE A 158 8.05 -6.68 13.40
N GLY A 159 7.38 -5.55 13.57
CA GLY A 159 7.90 -4.24 13.21
C GLY A 159 9.20 -3.89 13.95
N TRP A 160 9.28 -4.22 15.24
CA TRP A 160 10.50 -4.06 16.02
C TRP A 160 11.66 -4.88 15.46
N GLN A 161 11.40 -6.15 15.12
CA GLN A 161 12.41 -7.02 14.51
C GLN A 161 12.89 -6.50 13.15
N ILE A 162 12.03 -5.84 12.38
CA ILE A 162 12.42 -5.21 11.11
C ILE A 162 13.24 -3.94 11.35
N ALA A 163 12.88 -3.14 12.36
CA ALA A 163 13.57 -1.89 12.67
C ALA A 163 14.95 -2.09 13.31
N THR A 164 15.21 -3.23 13.95
CA THR A 164 16.54 -3.54 14.50
C THR A 164 17.54 -3.79 13.36
N PRO A 165 18.67 -3.06 13.32
CA PRO A 165 19.72 -3.30 12.32
C PRO A 165 20.14 -4.77 12.32
N TYR A 166 20.28 -5.34 11.13
CA TYR A 166 20.86 -6.66 10.98
C TYR A 166 22.38 -6.54 11.11
N ASP A 167 22.93 -6.93 12.26
CA ASP A 167 24.38 -7.07 12.45
C ASP A 167 24.84 -8.27 11.61
N ASP A 168 25.26 -8.02 10.37
CA ASP A 168 26.09 -8.96 9.65
C ASP A 168 27.55 -8.73 10.10
N ASP A 169 28.08 -9.64 10.92
CA ASP A 169 29.47 -9.64 11.40
C ASP A 169 30.49 -9.57 10.24
N SER A 170 30.06 -9.80 8.99
CA SER A 170 30.86 -9.65 7.76
C SER A 170 31.16 -8.19 7.37
N ALA A 171 30.36 -7.21 7.81
CA ALA A 171 30.48 -5.80 7.45
C ALA A 171 31.70 -5.09 8.10
N THR A 172 32.27 -5.68 9.15
CA THR A 172 33.45 -5.10 9.84
C THR A 172 34.71 -5.13 8.98
N LEU A 173 34.87 -6.11 8.08
CA LEU A 173 36.04 -6.19 7.20
C LEU A 173 35.93 -5.24 5.99
N GLU A 174 34.71 -5.01 5.50
CA GLU A 174 34.45 -4.08 4.40
C GLU A 174 34.51 -2.61 4.88
N GLN A 175 34.05 -2.31 6.10
CA GLN A 175 34.19 -0.99 6.71
C GLN A 175 35.64 -0.62 7.03
N ILE A 176 36.50 -1.58 7.40
CA ILE A 176 37.94 -1.34 7.56
C ILE A 176 38.60 -1.05 6.19
N PHE A 177 38.16 -1.72 5.12
CA PHE A 177 38.64 -1.46 3.76
C PHE A 177 38.18 -0.09 3.24
N ILE A 178 36.92 0.29 3.48
CA ILE A 178 36.35 1.60 3.08
C ILE A 178 36.91 2.76 3.93
N ALA A 179 37.16 2.55 5.22
CA ALA A 179 37.83 3.54 6.07
C ALA A 179 39.28 3.80 5.61
N SER A 180 39.93 2.84 4.93
CA SER A 180 41.26 3.03 4.35
C SER A 180 41.26 3.76 3.00
N THR A 181 40.12 3.83 2.31
CA THR A 181 39.93 4.61 1.06
C THR A 181 39.28 5.98 1.29
N ALA A 182 38.73 6.24 2.48
CA ALA A 182 38.10 7.52 2.86
C ALA A 182 39.06 8.71 3.07
N THR A 183 40.32 8.61 2.65
CA THR A 183 41.24 9.76 2.52
C THR A 183 41.20 10.41 1.14
N LEU A 184 40.01 10.50 0.52
CA LEU A 184 39.79 11.33 -0.67
C LEU A 184 38.53 12.19 -0.49
N ASN A 185 38.73 13.49 -0.70
CA ASN A 185 37.78 14.57 -0.45
C ASN A 185 36.52 14.48 -1.33
N ASN A 186 35.36 14.85 -0.75
CA ASN A 186 34.16 15.58 -1.23
C ASN A 186 33.82 15.77 -2.75
N SER A 187 34.45 15.09 -3.71
CA SER A 187 34.19 15.19 -5.15
C SER A 187 33.54 13.95 -5.76
N ASP A 188 33.19 12.93 -4.95
CA ASP A 188 32.84 11.61 -5.47
C ASP A 188 31.38 11.43 -5.92
N TRP A 189 30.51 12.43 -5.73
CA TRP A 189 29.12 12.36 -6.20
C TRP A 189 28.99 12.39 -7.74
N SER A 190 30.02 12.90 -8.45
CA SER A 190 30.07 12.89 -9.91
C SER A 190 30.60 11.57 -10.49
N ILE A 191 31.37 10.81 -9.71
CA ILE A 191 31.99 9.56 -10.16
C ILE A 191 30.98 8.41 -10.14
N LEU A 192 30.09 8.34 -9.13
CA LEU A 192 29.02 7.32 -9.09
C LEU A 192 27.97 7.51 -10.19
N ALA A 193 27.67 8.77 -10.60
CA ALA A 193 26.80 9.06 -11.73
C ALA A 193 27.40 8.62 -13.09
N SER A 194 28.74 8.57 -13.19
CA SER A 194 29.44 8.14 -14.40
C SER A 194 29.37 6.63 -14.66
N VAL A 195 29.03 5.82 -13.64
CA VAL A 195 29.03 4.35 -13.73
C VAL A 195 27.72 3.80 -14.31
N THR A 196 26.60 4.52 -14.19
CA THR A 196 25.27 4.07 -14.68
C THR A 196 24.85 4.72 -16.00
N GLY A 197 25.62 5.68 -16.53
CA GLY A 197 25.38 6.28 -17.85
C GLY A 197 24.11 7.13 -17.99
N LYS A 198 23.36 7.33 -16.90
CA LYS A 198 22.15 8.16 -16.87
C LYS A 198 22.35 9.31 -15.88
N GLU A 199 22.51 10.51 -16.43
CA GLU A 199 22.61 11.73 -15.63
C GLU A 199 21.28 11.95 -14.88
N VAL A 200 21.36 11.87 -13.55
CA VAL A 200 20.23 12.12 -12.66
C VAL A 200 20.04 13.64 -12.56
N PRO A 201 18.83 14.18 -12.76
CA PRO A 201 18.61 15.63 -12.67
C PRO A 201 18.96 16.19 -11.28
N ASP A 202 19.61 17.37 -11.23
CA ASP A 202 20.05 18.01 -9.97
C ASP A 202 18.91 18.22 -8.96
N TRP A 203 17.70 18.51 -9.44
CA TRP A 203 16.54 18.71 -8.57
C TRP A 203 16.16 17.44 -7.80
N VAL A 204 16.39 16.25 -8.36
CA VAL A 204 16.14 14.95 -7.71
C VAL A 204 17.11 14.78 -6.55
N LEU A 205 18.41 14.99 -6.80
CA LEU A 205 19.44 14.91 -5.78
C LEU A 205 19.20 15.94 -4.66
N GLY A 206 18.74 17.15 -5.03
CA GLY A 206 18.35 18.18 -4.08
C GLY A 206 17.21 17.73 -3.16
N ILE A 207 16.18 17.05 -3.68
CA ILE A 207 15.08 16.50 -2.89
C ILE A 207 15.56 15.37 -1.97
N GLU A 208 16.30 14.38 -2.50
CA GLU A 208 16.81 13.25 -1.72
C GLU A 208 17.64 13.75 -0.53
N LYS A 209 18.57 14.67 -0.78
CA LYS A 209 19.40 15.30 0.27
C LYS A 209 18.58 16.10 1.29
N THR A 210 17.51 16.75 0.86
CA THR A 210 16.63 17.51 1.77
C THR A 210 15.82 16.57 2.67
N LEU A 211 15.44 15.40 2.17
CA LEU A 211 14.65 14.40 2.89
C LEU A 211 15.50 13.44 3.72
N GLU A 212 16.78 13.30 3.42
CA GLU A 212 17.72 12.38 4.10
C GLU A 212 17.67 12.45 5.64
N PRO A 213 17.59 13.62 6.30
CA PRO A 213 17.49 13.68 7.76
C PRO A 213 16.20 13.05 8.32
N SER A 214 15.18 12.86 7.47
CA SER A 214 13.87 12.32 7.84
C SER A 214 13.77 10.80 7.69
N ILE A 215 14.79 10.13 7.13
CA ILE A 215 14.77 8.66 6.88
C ILE A 215 14.32 7.89 8.12
N VAL A 216 15.00 8.11 9.25
CA VAL A 216 14.71 7.39 10.51
C VAL A 216 13.27 7.62 10.95
N ILE A 217 12.79 8.86 10.89
CA ILE A 217 11.43 9.21 11.30
C ILE A 217 10.41 8.55 10.37
N LEU A 218 10.64 8.60 9.06
CA LEU A 218 9.76 8.01 8.05
C LEU A 218 9.68 6.49 8.20
N SER A 219 10.80 5.80 8.38
CA SER A 219 10.83 4.35 8.59
C SER A 219 10.00 3.93 9.81
N TRP A 220 10.11 4.64 10.93
CA TRP A 220 9.26 4.39 12.11
C TRP A 220 7.79 4.70 11.85
N LEU A 221 7.49 5.79 11.13
CA LEU A 221 6.11 6.16 10.80
C LEU A 221 5.44 5.09 9.92
N TYR A 222 6.14 4.55 8.92
CA TYR A 222 5.64 3.44 8.10
C TYR A 222 5.23 2.24 8.98
N ILE A 223 6.15 1.76 9.83
CA ILE A 223 5.89 0.64 10.74
C ILE A 223 4.69 0.93 11.66
N VAL A 224 4.62 2.14 12.23
CA VAL A 224 3.50 2.53 13.10
C VAL A 224 2.18 2.56 12.33
N TYR A 225 2.16 3.12 11.12
CA TYR A 225 0.95 3.17 10.30
C TYR A 225 0.49 1.79 9.85
N ASP A 226 1.40 0.89 9.51
CA ASP A 226 1.12 -0.51 9.22
C ASP A 226 0.48 -1.24 10.40
N VAL A 227 1.05 -1.09 11.60
CA VAL A 227 0.49 -1.65 12.83
C VAL A 227 -0.90 -1.09 13.11
N LEU A 228 -1.08 0.23 12.98
CA LEU A 228 -2.40 0.86 13.15
C LEU A 228 -3.40 0.35 12.12
N LEU A 229 -2.98 0.19 10.86
CA LEU A 229 -3.82 -0.31 9.78
C LEU A 229 -4.32 -1.73 10.09
N LEU A 230 -3.42 -2.59 10.57
CA LEU A 230 -3.76 -3.95 10.98
C LEU A 230 -4.71 -3.99 12.19
N ILE A 231 -4.48 -3.15 13.21
CA ILE A 231 -5.36 -3.02 14.37
C ILE A 231 -6.77 -2.58 13.93
N MET A 232 -6.84 -1.59 13.03
CA MET A 232 -8.10 -1.12 12.48
C MET A 232 -8.82 -2.20 11.67
N ALA A 233 -8.08 -2.97 10.86
CA ALA A 233 -8.60 -4.09 10.10
C ALA A 233 -9.18 -5.19 11.01
N ALA A 234 -8.43 -5.60 12.03
CA ALA A 234 -8.88 -6.57 13.03
C ALA A 234 -10.12 -6.07 13.79
N THR A 235 -10.13 -4.79 14.18
CA THR A 235 -11.27 -4.18 14.86
C THR A 235 -12.52 -4.19 13.98
N LEU A 236 -12.39 -3.86 12.69
CA LEU A 236 -13.50 -3.94 11.73
C LEU A 236 -14.04 -5.38 11.62
N LEU A 237 -13.16 -6.38 11.51
CA LEU A 237 -13.58 -7.78 11.43
C LEU A 237 -14.36 -8.21 12.67
N LEU A 238 -13.84 -7.90 13.86
CA LEU A 238 -14.43 -8.30 15.13
C LEU A 238 -15.75 -7.56 15.40
N ASN A 239 -15.83 -6.27 15.08
CA ASN A 239 -17.00 -5.45 15.33
C ASN A 239 -18.15 -5.74 14.36
N PHE A 240 -17.85 -6.10 13.11
CA PHE A 240 -18.86 -6.38 12.09
C PHE A 240 -19.12 -7.88 11.87
N TRP A 241 -18.51 -8.75 12.67
CA TRP A 241 -18.64 -10.21 12.56
C TRP A 241 -20.11 -10.66 12.63
N GLY A 242 -20.53 -11.50 11.67
CA GLY A 242 -21.88 -12.09 11.65
C GLY A 242 -23.04 -11.16 11.26
N GLY A 243 -22.79 -9.88 10.99
CA GLY A 243 -23.81 -8.93 10.55
C GLY A 243 -24.05 -8.93 9.03
N ARG A 244 -25.15 -8.33 8.56
CA ARG A 244 -25.39 -8.10 7.11
C ARG A 244 -24.31 -7.23 6.44
N PHE A 245 -23.65 -6.38 7.22
CA PHE A 245 -22.54 -5.52 6.79
C PHE A 245 -21.16 -6.18 6.93
N SER A 246 -21.10 -7.40 7.49
CA SER A 246 -19.84 -8.14 7.66
C SER A 246 -19.04 -8.18 6.37
N ARG A 247 -19.69 -8.47 5.24
CA ARG A 247 -19.02 -8.64 3.94
C ARG A 247 -18.29 -7.39 3.45
N THR A 248 -18.88 -6.19 3.55
CA THR A 248 -18.19 -4.94 3.16
C THR A 248 -16.91 -4.81 3.98
N TRP A 249 -17.03 -4.88 5.30
CA TRP A 249 -15.93 -4.59 6.21
C TRP A 249 -14.90 -5.73 6.26
N THR A 250 -15.30 -6.97 6.00
CA THR A 250 -14.37 -8.09 5.80
C THR A 250 -13.53 -7.87 4.55
N LEU A 251 -14.12 -7.39 3.46
CA LEU A 251 -13.34 -7.06 2.25
C LEU A 251 -12.37 -5.91 2.50
N ILE A 252 -12.81 -4.83 3.15
CA ILE A 252 -11.94 -3.69 3.51
C ILE A 252 -10.83 -4.12 4.48
N ALA A 253 -11.14 -4.95 5.48
CA ALA A 253 -10.13 -5.47 6.40
C ALA A 253 -9.16 -6.44 5.72
N SER A 254 -9.64 -7.25 4.77
CA SER A 254 -8.76 -8.12 3.96
C SER A 254 -7.84 -7.29 3.07
N ALA A 255 -8.33 -6.19 2.50
CA ALA A 255 -7.50 -5.24 1.75
C ALA A 255 -6.39 -4.65 2.63
N ALA A 256 -6.75 -4.13 3.80
CA ALA A 256 -5.82 -3.58 4.77
C ALA A 256 -4.78 -4.62 5.26
N LEU A 257 -5.19 -5.88 5.44
CA LEU A 257 -4.27 -6.98 5.80
C LEU A 257 -3.29 -7.29 4.66
N LEU A 258 -3.77 -7.34 3.41
CA LEU A 258 -2.91 -7.57 2.25
C LEU A 258 -1.90 -6.44 2.07
N LEU A 259 -2.34 -5.19 2.27
CA LEU A 259 -1.46 -4.01 2.26
C LEU A 259 -0.37 -4.13 3.32
N TYR A 260 -0.75 -4.43 4.57
CA TYR A 260 0.18 -4.66 5.67
C TYR A 260 1.20 -5.76 5.35
N ILE A 261 0.78 -6.90 4.78
CA ILE A 261 1.71 -7.98 4.44
C ILE A 261 2.70 -7.54 3.36
N ALA A 262 2.24 -6.81 2.35
CA ALA A 262 3.10 -6.30 1.28
C ALA A 262 4.15 -5.32 1.85
N ASP A 263 3.71 -4.36 2.67
CA ASP A 263 4.58 -3.33 3.24
C ASP A 263 5.57 -3.90 4.26
N MET A 264 5.14 -4.85 5.09
CA MET A 264 6.05 -5.54 6.01
C MET A 264 7.08 -6.40 5.28
N HIS A 265 6.70 -7.04 4.18
CA HIS A 265 7.66 -7.76 3.34
C HIS A 265 8.66 -6.81 2.70
N PHE A 266 8.19 -5.70 2.11
CA PHE A 266 9.04 -4.65 1.56
C PHE A 266 10.05 -4.15 2.60
N ALA A 267 9.58 -3.77 3.78
CA ALA A 267 10.43 -3.30 4.87
C ALA A 267 11.43 -4.37 5.35
N TYR A 268 11.01 -5.64 5.40
CA TYR A 268 11.89 -6.76 5.76
C TYR A 268 13.02 -6.97 4.74
N VAL A 269 12.70 -6.97 3.44
CA VAL A 269 13.68 -7.21 2.38
C VAL A 269 14.61 -6.01 2.25
N ALA A 270 14.08 -4.79 2.26
CA ALA A 270 14.86 -3.54 2.17
C ALA A 270 15.87 -3.36 3.31
N THR A 271 15.67 -4.02 4.46
CA THR A 271 16.58 -3.93 5.62
C THR A 271 17.63 -5.05 5.67
N ARG A 272 17.47 -6.14 4.92
CA ARG A 272 18.28 -7.36 5.09
C ARG A 272 18.97 -7.87 3.83
N THR A 273 18.46 -7.50 2.66
CA THR A 273 18.89 -8.04 1.37
C THR A 273 18.79 -6.95 0.31
N ASP A 274 19.45 -7.15 -0.83
CA ASP A 274 19.18 -6.32 -2.00
C ASP A 274 17.73 -6.54 -2.45
N TYR A 275 16.89 -5.52 -2.27
CA TYR A 275 15.48 -5.59 -2.65
C TYR A 275 15.34 -5.72 -4.17
N GLU A 276 14.81 -6.85 -4.63
CA GLU A 276 14.35 -7.02 -6.00
C GLU A 276 12.85 -6.70 -6.08
N THR A 277 12.54 -5.52 -6.62
CA THR A 277 11.16 -5.11 -6.87
C THR A 277 10.47 -6.06 -7.84
N ASN A 278 9.17 -6.26 -7.62
CA ASN A 278 8.22 -7.10 -8.35
C ASN A 278 8.31 -8.59 -8.00
N SER A 279 8.63 -8.88 -6.74
CA SER A 279 8.54 -10.21 -6.16
C SER A 279 7.10 -10.72 -6.16
N ILE A 280 6.90 -12.01 -5.91
CA ILE A 280 5.55 -12.58 -5.80
C ILE A 280 4.71 -11.89 -4.70
N ILE A 281 5.34 -11.39 -3.64
CA ILE A 281 4.65 -10.77 -2.51
C ILE A 281 4.16 -9.36 -2.86
N ASP A 282 4.80 -8.67 -3.80
CA ASP A 282 4.42 -7.34 -4.28
C ASP A 282 3.03 -7.36 -4.94
N THR A 283 2.59 -8.53 -5.44
CA THR A 283 1.22 -8.69 -5.94
C THR A 283 0.16 -8.38 -4.89
N PHE A 284 0.50 -8.41 -3.60
CA PHE A 284 -0.43 -8.14 -2.51
C PHE A 284 -0.87 -6.67 -2.46
N TRP A 285 -0.08 -5.72 -2.95
CA TRP A 285 -0.52 -4.33 -3.15
C TRP A 285 -1.67 -4.26 -4.16
N THR A 286 -1.50 -4.93 -5.30
CA THR A 286 -2.55 -5.03 -6.34
C THR A 286 -3.80 -5.74 -5.80
N LEU A 287 -3.63 -6.86 -5.09
CA LEU A 287 -4.75 -7.59 -4.49
C LEU A 287 -5.47 -6.72 -3.45
N SER A 288 -4.74 -5.97 -2.61
CA SER A 288 -5.32 -5.03 -1.65
C SER A 288 -6.24 -4.03 -2.36
N ALA A 289 -5.76 -3.38 -3.41
CA ALA A 289 -6.56 -2.43 -4.19
C ALA A 289 -7.84 -3.08 -4.76
N ILE A 290 -7.73 -4.31 -5.29
CA ILE A 290 -8.90 -5.07 -5.78
C ILE A 290 -9.93 -5.28 -4.65
N PHE A 291 -9.49 -5.68 -3.45
CA PHE A 291 -10.38 -5.90 -2.32
C PHE A 291 -11.03 -4.59 -1.83
N PHE A 292 -10.31 -3.46 -1.84
CA PHE A 292 -10.91 -2.14 -1.60
C PHE A 292 -12.04 -1.84 -2.60
N GLY A 293 -11.77 -2.05 -3.89
CA GLY A 293 -12.75 -1.83 -4.97
C GLY A 293 -13.98 -2.75 -4.87
N VAL A 294 -13.78 -4.04 -4.61
CA VAL A 294 -14.86 -5.02 -4.43
C VAL A 294 -15.69 -4.69 -3.19
N GLY A 295 -15.04 -4.29 -2.09
CA GLY A 295 -15.72 -3.79 -0.88
C GLY A 295 -16.62 -2.59 -1.18
N ALA A 296 -16.10 -1.60 -1.92
CA ALA A 296 -16.89 -0.46 -2.37
C ALA A 296 -18.06 -0.86 -3.28
N ALA A 297 -17.85 -1.79 -4.22
CA ALA A 297 -18.91 -2.31 -5.08
C ALA A 297 -20.02 -3.04 -4.31
N TRP A 298 -19.65 -3.83 -3.30
CA TRP A 298 -20.62 -4.51 -2.45
C TRP A 298 -21.47 -3.50 -1.67
N GLU A 299 -20.87 -2.53 -1.00
CA GLU A 299 -21.61 -1.50 -0.23
C GLU A 299 -22.63 -0.75 -1.10
N TYR A 300 -22.25 -0.42 -2.33
CA TYR A 300 -23.15 0.22 -3.29
C TYR A 300 -24.36 -0.66 -3.63
N GLU A 301 -24.13 -1.96 -3.87
CA GLU A 301 -25.18 -2.90 -4.22
C GLU A 301 -26.18 -3.11 -3.07
N ILE A 302 -25.72 -3.31 -1.84
CA ILE A 302 -26.62 -3.46 -0.69
C ILE A 302 -27.40 -2.16 -0.41
N SER A 303 -26.76 -1.00 -0.57
CA SER A 303 -27.42 0.31 -0.41
C SER A 303 -28.54 0.53 -1.42
N THR A 304 -28.33 0.15 -2.69
CA THR A 304 -29.30 0.33 -3.77
C THR A 304 -30.39 -0.75 -3.78
N ARG A 305 -30.06 -2.02 -3.50
CA ARG A 305 -31.04 -3.13 -3.41
C ARG A 305 -32.01 -2.97 -2.23
N SER A 306 -31.55 -2.45 -1.09
CA SER A 306 -32.40 -2.15 0.07
C SER A 306 -33.57 -1.23 -0.31
N ARG A 307 -33.34 -0.31 -1.25
CA ARG A 307 -34.34 0.66 -1.71
C ARG A 307 -35.42 0.03 -2.60
N ARG A 308 -35.04 -0.83 -3.56
CA ARG A 308 -36.00 -1.50 -4.45
C ARG A 308 -37.00 -2.39 -3.73
N ARG A 309 -36.68 -2.83 -2.51
CA ARG A 309 -37.62 -3.60 -1.66
C ARG A 309 -38.58 -2.74 -0.85
N ARG A 310 -38.34 -1.42 -0.76
CA ARG A 310 -39.17 -0.46 0.00
C ARG A 310 -40.08 0.40 -0.88
N SER A 311 -39.88 0.38 -2.19
CA SER A 311 -40.74 1.02 -3.21
C SER A 311 -41.64 -0.02 -3.86
#